data_AF-A0A526QFY2-F1
#
_entry.id   AF-A0A526QFY2-F1
#
_cell.length_a   1.000
_cell.length_b   1.000
_cell.length_c   1.000
_cell.angle_alpha   90.00
_cell.angle_beta   90.00
_cell.angle_gamma   90.00
#
_symmetry.space_group_name_H-M   'P 1'
#
loop_
_entity.id
_entity.type
_entity.pdbx_description
1 polymer ?
#
loop_
_entity_poly.entity_id
_entity_poly.type
_entity_poly.pdbx_seq_one_letter_code
_entity_poly.pdbx_strand_id
1 'polypeptide(L)' 'ANKLLAVIDNAEYILAIELMAAAQAHDFLSDRAARAPGTDAIYRAIRQRVAHYGDDRPLSWDMEKLRDFIREADVGQ' A
#
# COMPACT_ATOMS: atom_id res chain seq x y z
N ALA A 1 3.25 -27.48 2.30
CA ALA A 1 2.95 -26.40 1.35
C ALA A 1 1.96 -25.37 1.93
N ASN A 2 0.75 -25.76 2.33
CA ASN A 2 -0.34 -24.82 2.67
C ASN A 2 -0.03 -23.80 3.78
N LYS A 3 0.74 -24.17 4.81
CA LYS A 3 1.09 -23.22 5.90
C LYS A 3 1.98 -22.08 5.42
N LEU A 4 2.90 -22.35 4.50
CA LEU A 4 3.79 -21.32 3.96
C LEU A 4 3.01 -20.33 3.09
N LEU A 5 2.10 -20.83 2.26
CA LEU A 5 1.21 -19.98 1.45
C LEU A 5 0.37 -19.06 2.34
N ALA A 6 -0.22 -19.59 3.43
CA ALA A 6 -0.97 -18.76 4.37
C ALA A 6 -0.11 -17.68 5.06
N VAL A 7 1.18 -17.96 5.32
CA VAL A 7 2.10 -16.96 5.88
C VAL A 7 2.38 -15.85 4.85
N ILE A 8 2.57 -16.20 3.58
CA ILE A 8 2.75 -15.23 2.49
C ILE A 8 1.49 -14.37 2.34
N ASP A 9 0.31 -14.99 2.29
CA ASP A 9 -0.96 -14.26 2.20
C ASP A 9 -1.11 -13.24 3.34
N ASN A 10 -0.77 -13.63 4.57
CA ASN A 10 -0.80 -12.71 5.72
C ASN A 10 0.21 -11.57 5.60
N ALA A 11 1.43 -11.86 5.12
CA ALA A 11 2.45 -10.85 4.93
C ALA A 11 2.07 -9.82 3.86
N GLU A 12 1.40 -10.24 2.78
CA GLU A 12 0.87 -9.34 1.75
C GLU A 12 -0.16 -8.37 2.34
N TYR A 13 -1.07 -8.84 3.21
CA TYR A 13 -2.03 -7.97 3.89
C TYR A 13 -1.36 -7.00 4.85
N ILE A 14 -0.38 -7.46 5.65
CA ILE A 14 0.38 -6.59 6.56
C ILE A 14 1.07 -5.48 5.77
N LEU A 15 1.74 -5.84 4.68
CA LEU A 15 2.42 -4.88 3.82
C LEU A 15 1.42 -3.90 3.16
N ALA A 16 0.26 -4.36 2.72
CA ALA A 16 -0.78 -3.49 2.19
C ALA A 16 -1.23 -2.44 3.23
N ILE A 17 -1.43 -2.84 4.48
CA ILE A 17 -1.79 -1.93 5.58
C ILE A 17 -0.68 -0.90 5.83
N GLU A 18 0.57 -1.35 5.89
CA GLU A 18 1.73 -0.46 6.08
C GLU A 18 1.87 0.56 4.94
N LEU A 19 1.69 0.13 3.69
CA LEU A 19 1.76 1.02 2.52
C LEU A 19 0.63 2.07 2.52
N MET A 20 -0.59 1.70 2.91
CA MET A 20 -1.68 2.68 3.09
C MET A 20 -1.32 3.70 4.17
N ALA A 21 -0.84 3.24 5.34
CA ALA A 21 -0.46 4.11 6.43
C ALA A 21 0.70 5.05 6.05
N ALA A 22 1.70 4.52 5.35
CA ALA A 22 2.84 5.30 4.87
C ALA A 22 2.40 6.36 3.84
N ALA A 23 1.55 6.01 2.87
CA ALA A 23 1.00 6.97 1.93
C ALA A 23 0.19 8.06 2.64
N GLN A 24 -0.59 7.70 3.67
CA GLN A 24 -1.36 8.65 4.46
C GLN A 24 -0.48 9.61 5.27
N ALA A 25 0.56 9.09 5.93
CA ALA A 25 1.55 9.93 6.61
C ALA A 25 2.22 10.91 5.63
N HIS A 26 2.49 10.45 4.42
CA HIS A 26 3.07 11.24 3.34
C HIS A 26 2.15 12.32 2.77
N ASP A 27 0.82 12.16 2.89
CA ASP A 27 -0.12 13.25 2.58
C ASP A 27 -0.05 14.33 3.66
N PHE A 28 -0.02 13.92 4.93
CA PHE A 28 0.03 14.84 6.07
C PHE A 28 1.34 15.62 6.17
N LEU A 29 2.44 15.07 5.67
CA LEU A 29 3.77 15.69 5.70
C LEU A 29 4.14 16.37 4.38
N SER A 30 3.18 16.54 3.46
CA SER A 30 3.43 17.06 2.10
C SER A 30 4.03 18.47 2.07
N ASP A 31 3.89 19.24 3.15
CA ASP A 31 4.46 20.58 3.34
C ASP A 31 5.85 20.60 4.00
N ARG A 32 6.33 19.47 4.55
CA ARG A 32 7.58 19.40 5.33
C ARG A 32 8.83 19.21 4.48
N ALA A 33 8.77 18.30 3.51
CA ALA A 33 9.90 17.96 2.64
C ALA A 33 9.42 17.18 1.41
N ALA A 34 10.16 17.28 0.31
CA ALA A 34 9.94 16.45 -0.86
C ALA A 34 10.33 14.99 -0.57
N ARG A 35 9.56 14.04 -1.14
CA ARG A 35 9.91 12.61 -1.13
C ARG A 35 11.13 12.35 -2.00
N ALA A 36 11.96 11.38 -1.61
CA ALA A 36 13.00 10.84 -2.47
C ALA A 36 12.39 10.16 -3.72
N PRO A 37 13.08 10.10 -4.87
CA PRO A 37 12.50 9.62 -6.13
C PRO A 37 11.83 8.24 -6.05
N GLY A 38 12.49 7.25 -5.41
CA GLY A 38 11.93 5.90 -5.25
C GLY A 38 10.69 5.88 -4.36
N THR A 39 10.72 6.60 -3.25
CA THR A 39 9.57 6.75 -2.34
C THR A 39 8.41 7.44 -3.02
N ASP A 40 8.67 8.48 -3.84
CA ASP A 40 7.64 9.21 -4.57
C ASP A 40 6.99 8.34 -5.65
N ALA A 41 7.76 7.47 -6.33
CA ALA A 41 7.22 6.52 -7.28
C ALA A 41 6.25 5.53 -6.62
N ILE A 42 6.63 4.95 -5.47
CA ILE A 42 5.78 4.04 -4.69
C ILE A 42 4.53 4.78 -4.19
N TYR A 43 4.70 5.96 -3.61
CA TYR A 43 3.60 6.81 -3.14
C TYR A 43 2.58 7.09 -4.25
N ARG A 44 3.05 7.48 -5.45
CA ARG A 44 2.17 7.75 -6.60
C ARG A 44 1.44 6.50 -7.06
N ALA A 45 2.12 5.35 -7.12
CA ALA A 45 1.51 4.08 -7.49
C ALA A 45 0.39 3.66 -6.54
N ILE A 46 0.57 3.89 -5.23
CA ILE A 46 -0.46 3.67 -4.20
C ILE A 46 -1.62 4.65 -4.41
N ARG A 47 -1.35 5.96 -4.56
CA ARG A 47 -2.40 6.99 -4.68
C ARG A 47 -3.22 6.91 -5.95
N GLN A 48 -2.70 6.26 -7.00
CA GLN A 48 -3.49 5.90 -8.18
C GLN A 48 -4.56 4.83 -7.92
N ARG A 49 -4.40 4.02 -6.86
CA ARG A 49 -5.28 2.88 -6.54
C ARG A 49 -6.18 3.16 -5.33
N VAL A 50 -5.61 3.82 -4.32
CA VAL A 50 -6.26 4.11 -3.03
C VAL A 50 -6.22 5.61 -2.77
N ALA A 51 -7.41 6.21 -2.72
CA ALA A 51 -7.57 7.62 -2.40
C ALA A 51 -7.17 7.92 -0.94
N HIS A 52 -6.85 9.19 -0.66
CA HIS A 52 -6.65 9.69 0.71
C HIS A 52 -7.78 9.21 1.63
N TYR A 53 -7.42 8.76 2.83
CA TYR A 53 -8.39 8.36 3.84
C TYR A 53 -8.83 9.60 4.61
N GLY A 54 -9.98 10.17 4.23
CA GLY A 54 -10.55 11.37 4.86
C GLY A 54 -11.80 11.03 5.65
N ASP A 55 -12.87 10.71 4.92
CA ASP A 55 -14.14 10.29 5.52
C ASP A 55 -14.13 8.80 5.88
N ASP A 56 -14.89 8.43 6.91
CA ASP A 56 -14.96 7.07 7.41
C ASP A 56 -15.57 6.15 6.33
N ARG A 57 -14.74 5.25 5.80
CA ARG A 57 -15.14 4.29 4.77
C ARG A 57 -14.51 2.93 5.06
N PRO A 58 -15.14 1.82 4.62
CA PRO A 58 -14.55 0.50 4.80
C PRO A 58 -13.18 0.39 4.11
N LEU A 59 -12.13 0.16 4.90
CA LEU A 59 -10.76 0.00 4.42
C LEU A 59 -10.49 -1.36 3.77
N SER A 60 -11.40 -2.34 3.91
CA SER A 60 -11.23 -3.69 3.35
C SER A 60 -10.97 -3.66 1.85
N TRP A 61 -11.73 -2.85 1.11
CA TRP A 61 -11.55 -2.72 -0.33
C TRP A 61 -10.22 -2.08 -0.72
N ASP A 62 -9.72 -1.14 0.08
CA ASP A 62 -8.43 -0.50 -0.16
C ASP A 62 -7.27 -1.45 0.18
N MET A 63 -7.42 -2.28 1.22
CA MET A 63 -6.49 -3.37 1.56
C MET A 63 -6.38 -4.39 0.42
N GLU A 64 -7.50 -4.86 -0.13
CA GLU A 64 -7.49 -5.82 -1.25
C GLU A 64 -6.79 -5.24 -2.48
N LYS A 65 -7.07 -3.98 -2.85
CA LYS A 65 -6.42 -3.33 -4.00
C LYS A 65 -4.90 -3.26 -3.86
N LEU A 66 -4.39 -2.94 -2.66
CA LEU A 66 -2.95 -2.91 -2.44
C LEU A 66 -2.34 -4.30 -2.34
N ARG A 67 -3.06 -5.27 -1.78
CA ARG A 67 -2.63 -6.67 -1.80
C ARG A 67 -2.47 -7.18 -3.24
N ASP A 68 -3.46 -6.96 -4.10
CA ASP A 68 -3.39 -7.34 -5.52
C ASP A 68 -2.20 -6.67 -6.22
N PHE A 69 -1.97 -5.38 -5.96
CA PHE A 69 -0.81 -4.66 -6.48
C PHE A 69 0.53 -5.26 -6.03
N ILE A 70 0.65 -5.67 -4.78
CA ILE A 70 1.86 -6.35 -4.26
C ILE A 70 2.10 -7.67 -5.02
N ARG A 71 1.03 -8.44 -5.27
CA ARG A 71 1.12 -9.72 -5.98
C ARG A 71 1.49 -9.55 -7.45
N GLU A 72 0.96 -8.52 -8.11
CA GLU A 72 1.35 -8.16 -9.49
C GLU A 72 2.84 -7.79 -9.57
N ALA A 73 3.36 -7.07 -8.57
CA ALA A 73 4.76 -6.68 -8.52
C ALA A 73 5.72 -7.86 -8.28
N ASP A 74 5.28 -8.87 -7.53
CA ASP A 74 6.05 -10.09 -7.25
C ASP A 74 6.13 -11.02 -8.49
N VAL A 75 5.07 -11.07 -9.30
CA VAL A 75 5.03 -11.84 -10.56
C VAL A 75 5.82 -11.16 -11.70
N GLY A 76 6.11 -9.86 -11.57
CA GLY A 76 6.80 -9.05 -12.58
C GLY A 76 8.32 -9.01 -12.48
N GLN A 77 8.95 -9.80 -11.59
CA GLN A 77 10.41 -9.93 -11.46
C GLN A 77 11.00 -11.09 -12.25
#